data_AF-A0A6P7FE68-F1
#
_entry.id   AF-A0A6P7FE68-F1
#
_cell.length_a   1.000
_cell.length_b   1.000
_cell.length_c   1.000
_cell.angle_alpha   90.00
_cell.angle_beta   90.00
_cell.angle_gamma   90.00
#
_symmetry.space_group_name_H-M   'P 1'
#
loop_
_entity.id
_entity.type
_entity.pdbx_description
1 polymer ?
#
loop_
_entity_poly.entity_id
_entity_poly.type
_entity_poly.pdbx_seq_one_letter_code
_entity_poly.pdbx_strand_id
1 'polypeptide(L)'
;MISVISKGYGGRTSDKAILVQSKLLEKCIPNEDALMVDKGFQIEAECAQHKIGLIRPPFLKKKAQLSHLEAVETASIAAARVHIERSIQRIKLFKVFKGPIGQNLLPYVDDMMVIVAAVVNLTNPILHEDKFIHSC
;
A
#
# COMPACT_ATOMS: atom_id res chain seq x y z
N MET A 1 -2.72 5.27 -7.66
CA MET A 1 -1.90 4.61 -8.69
C MET A 1 -0.96 3.64 -8.01
N ILE A 2 -0.65 2.51 -8.64
CA ILE A 2 0.37 1.55 -8.17
C ILE A 2 1.69 1.92 -8.85
N SER A 3 2.67 2.41 -8.09
CA SER A 3 3.92 2.92 -8.65
C SER A 3 5.12 1.98 -8.44
N VAL A 4 5.07 1.11 -7.44
CA VAL A 4 6.15 0.20 -7.09
C VAL A 4 5.59 -1.19 -6.88
N ILE A 5 6.28 -2.19 -7.44
CA ILE A 5 6.01 -3.61 -7.27
C ILE A 5 7.36 -4.25 -6.96
N SER A 6 7.46 -4.94 -5.83
CA SER A 6 8.65 -5.72 -5.49
C SER A 6 8.66 -7.03 -6.27
N LYS A 7 9.83 -7.71 -6.31
CA LYS A 7 9.88 -9.11 -6.73
C LYS A 7 9.03 -9.99 -5.83
N GLY A 8 8.67 -11.17 -6.32
CA GLY A 8 8.02 -12.22 -5.54
C GLY A 8 8.95 -12.80 -4.47
N TYR A 9 8.37 -13.14 -3.32
CA TYR A 9 9.09 -13.75 -2.20
C TYR A 9 8.43 -15.06 -1.79
N GLY A 10 9.22 -15.98 -1.24
CA GLY A 10 8.68 -17.22 -0.68
C GLY A 10 7.80 -16.94 0.54
N GLY A 11 6.76 -17.74 0.75
CA GLY A 11 5.71 -17.49 1.76
C GLY A 11 6.14 -17.47 3.23
N ARG A 12 7.42 -17.75 3.54
CA ARG A 12 8.01 -17.61 4.89
C ARG A 12 8.77 -16.31 5.09
N THR A 13 8.89 -15.48 4.05
CA THR A 13 9.57 -14.19 4.12
C THR A 13 8.67 -13.20 4.87
N SER A 14 9.21 -12.54 5.90
CA SER A 14 8.43 -11.53 6.63
C SER A 14 8.24 -10.27 5.80
N ASP A 15 7.12 -9.57 6.01
CA ASP A 15 6.84 -8.29 5.33
C ASP A 15 7.95 -7.27 5.55
N LYS A 16 8.60 -7.29 6.73
CA LYS A 16 9.75 -6.45 7.05
C LYS A 16 10.97 -6.78 6.19
N ALA A 17 11.28 -8.06 6.00
CA ALA A 17 12.35 -8.48 5.11
C ALA A 17 12.06 -8.07 3.66
N ILE A 18 10.80 -8.21 3.21
CA ILE A 18 10.34 -7.76 1.89
C ILE A 18 10.56 -6.26 1.72
N LEU A 19 10.15 -5.45 2.70
CA LEU A 19 10.32 -3.99 2.65
C LEU A 19 11.79 -3.59 2.48
N VAL A 20 12.68 -4.14 3.32
CA VAL A 20 14.11 -3.84 3.30
C VAL A 20 14.74 -4.30 1.98
N GLN A 21 14.46 -5.53 1.54
CA GLN A 21 15.03 -6.08 0.30
C GLN A 21 14.50 -5.40 -0.96
N SER A 22 13.26 -4.90 -0.93
CA SER A 22 12.67 -4.13 -2.04
C SER A 22 13.25 -2.73 -2.19
N LYS A 23 14.01 -2.24 -1.20
CA LYS A 23 14.55 -0.89 -1.15
C LYS A 23 13.49 0.19 -1.31
N LEU A 24 12.26 -0.07 -0.86
CA LEU A 24 11.16 0.90 -0.98
C LEU A 24 11.47 2.20 -0.23
N LEU A 25 12.09 2.10 0.95
CA LEU A 25 12.44 3.25 1.78
C LEU A 25 13.47 4.17 1.12
N GLU A 26 14.37 3.63 0.28
CA GLU A 26 15.36 4.42 -0.47
C GLU A 26 14.69 5.26 -1.58
N LYS A 27 13.45 4.95 -1.96
CA LYS A 27 12.69 5.70 -2.97
C LYS A 27 11.82 6.81 -2.40
N CYS A 28 11.69 6.88 -1.07
CA CYS A 28 10.91 7.90 -0.38
C CYS A 28 11.75 9.14 -0.10
N ILE A 29 11.09 10.30 -0.07
CA ILE A 29 11.71 11.58 0.29
C ILE A 29 11.74 11.71 1.82
N PRO A 30 12.94 11.79 2.44
CA PRO A 30 13.07 11.91 3.89
C PRO A 30 12.41 13.17 4.44
N ASN A 31 11.67 13.04 5.55
CA ASN A 31 10.89 14.08 6.24
C ASN A 31 9.65 14.60 5.48
N GLU A 32 9.34 14.07 4.29
CA GLU A 32 8.17 14.44 3.50
C GLU A 32 7.21 13.27 3.34
N ASP A 33 7.74 12.08 3.02
CA ASP A 33 6.94 10.89 2.79
C ASP A 33 6.59 10.14 4.08
N ALA A 34 5.45 9.45 4.05
CA ALA A 34 5.00 8.56 5.10
C ALA A 34 4.46 7.24 4.53
N LEU A 35 4.69 6.14 5.26
CA LEU A 35 4.16 4.82 4.93
C LEU A 35 2.92 4.51 5.75
N MET A 36 1.83 4.16 5.07
CA MET A 36 0.65 3.58 5.70
C MET A 36 0.81 2.05 5.77
N VAL A 37 0.77 1.48 6.97
CA VAL A 37 0.88 0.03 7.17
C VAL A 37 -0.23 -0.55 8.03
N ASP A 38 -0.46 -1.85 7.88
CA ASP A 38 -1.34 -2.58 8.79
C ASP A 38 -0.74 -2.67 10.20
N LYS A 39 -1.61 -2.82 11.19
CA LYS A 39 -1.24 -2.80 12.61
C LYS A 39 -0.17 -3.82 13.00
N GLY A 40 -0.16 -4.98 12.35
CA GLY A 40 0.81 -6.05 12.64
C GLY A 40 2.20 -5.79 12.05
N PHE A 41 2.35 -4.77 11.20
CA PHE A 41 3.60 -4.51 10.50
C PHE A 41 4.50 -3.60 11.33
N GLN A 42 5.54 -4.18 11.95
CA GLN A 42 6.50 -3.50 12.82
C GLN A 42 7.74 -3.05 12.03
N ILE A 43 7.79 -1.76 11.67
CA ILE A 43 8.86 -1.14 10.86
C ILE A 43 9.29 0.24 11.38
N GLU A 44 9.03 0.51 12.66
CA GLU A 44 9.32 1.79 13.31
C GLU A 44 10.80 2.17 13.19
N ALA A 45 11.70 1.21 13.42
CA ALA A 45 13.14 1.44 13.38
C ALA A 45 13.60 1.77 11.95
N GLU A 46 13.09 1.04 10.96
CA GLU A 46 13.40 1.23 9.55
C GLU A 46 12.94 2.60 9.05
N CYS A 47 11.71 2.98 9.38
CA CYS A 47 11.16 4.29 9.05
C CYS A 47 11.94 5.41 9.74
N ALA A 48 12.25 5.27 11.03
CA ALA A 48 13.01 6.26 11.78
C ALA A 48 14.42 6.47 11.19
N GLN A 49 15.10 5.38 10.80
CA GLN A 49 16.42 5.44 10.17
C GLN A 49 16.41 6.23 8.85
N HIS A 50 15.33 6.14 8.08
CA HIS A 50 15.17 6.84 6.79
C HIS A 50 14.43 8.19 6.92
N LYS A 51 14.06 8.59 8.14
CA LYS A 51 13.23 9.77 8.43
C LYS A 51 11.90 9.77 7.67
N ILE A 52 11.28 8.61 7.56
CA ILE A 52 9.98 8.42 6.90
C ILE A 52 8.90 8.35 7.97
N GLY A 53 7.77 9.05 7.75
CA GLY A 53 6.61 8.98 8.64
C GLY A 53 5.99 7.58 8.64
N LEU A 54 5.35 7.19 9.74
CA LEU A 54 4.65 5.90 9.84
C LEU A 54 3.20 6.13 10.26
N ILE A 55 2.27 5.77 9.39
CA ILE A 55 0.83 5.93 9.58
C ILE A 55 0.21 4.54 9.76
N ARG A 56 -0.60 4.40 10.81
CA ARG A 56 -1.41 3.19 11.03
C ARG A 56 -2.87 3.61 11.09
N PRO A 57 -3.71 3.15 10.15
CA PRO A 57 -5.11 3.51 10.17
C PRO A 57 -5.74 3.11 11.52
N PRO A 58 -6.44 4.04 12.18
CA PRO A 58 -7.08 3.75 13.44
C PRO A 58 -8.14 2.67 13.23
N PHE A 59 -8.04 1.60 14.00
CA PHE A 59 -9.18 0.70 14.18
C PHE A 59 -10.21 1.50 14.98
N LEU A 60 -11.49 1.41 14.60
CA LEU A 60 -12.63 1.95 15.34
C LEU A 60 -12.63 1.42 16.79
N LYS A 61 -11.76 1.94 17.64
CA LYS A 61 -11.81 1.78 19.07
C LYS A 61 -12.80 2.82 19.57
N LYS A 62 -13.71 2.37 20.43
CA LYS A 62 -14.74 3.13 21.14
C LYS A 62 -14.13 4.25 22.02
N LYS A 63 -13.44 5.24 21.43
CA LYS A 63 -13.19 6.52 22.10
C LYS A 63 -14.48 7.33 22.00
N ALA A 64 -14.99 7.77 23.15
CA ALA A 64 -16.31 8.36 23.25
C ALA A 64 -16.46 9.69 22.50
N GLN A 65 -15.38 10.48 22.34
CA GLN A 65 -15.36 11.72 21.56
C GLN A 65 -13.96 11.99 20.99
N LEU A 66 -13.86 12.27 19.70
CA LEU A 66 -12.68 12.86 19.05
C LEU A 66 -12.89 14.38 18.95
N SER A 67 -11.83 15.17 19.04
CA SER A 67 -11.92 16.59 18.67
C SER A 67 -12.22 16.73 17.16
N HIS A 68 -12.72 17.90 16.74
CA HIS A 68 -13.02 18.13 15.32
C HIS A 68 -11.78 17.91 14.42
N LEU A 69 -10.60 18.35 14.85
CA LEU A 69 -9.36 18.19 14.08
C LEU A 69 -8.94 16.72 13.99
N GLU A 70 -8.95 15.99 15.10
CA GLU A 70 -8.64 14.56 15.11
C GLU A 70 -9.64 13.74 14.28
N ALA A 71 -10.91 14.15 14.27
CA ALA A 71 -11.94 13.51 13.46
C ALA A 71 -11.69 13.68 11.95
N VAL A 72 -11.32 14.89 11.53
CA VAL A 72 -10.96 15.18 10.12
C VAL A 72 -9.72 14.39 9.69
N GLU A 73 -8.67 14.37 10.50
CA GLU A 73 -7.46 13.61 10.22
C GLU A 73 -7.75 12.10 10.14
N THR A 74 -8.50 11.57 11.10
CA THR A 74 -8.92 10.17 11.12
C THR A 74 -9.73 9.81 9.87
N ALA A 75 -10.65 10.69 9.45
CA ALA A 75 -11.44 10.49 8.24
C ALA A 75 -10.56 10.48 6.98
N SER A 76 -9.55 11.36 6.91
CA SER A 76 -8.59 11.39 5.81
C SER A 76 -7.77 10.08 5.72
N ILE A 77 -7.23 9.60 6.85
CA ILE A 77 -6.50 8.33 6.91
C ILE A 77 -7.39 7.15 6.53
N ALA A 78 -8.65 7.13 7.00
CA ALA A 78 -9.61 6.09 6.65
C ALA A 78 -9.96 6.11 5.15
N ALA A 79 -10.16 7.30 4.56
CA ALA A 79 -10.38 7.44 3.13
C ALA A 79 -9.18 6.91 2.32
N ALA A 80 -7.95 7.29 2.69
CA ALA A 80 -6.73 6.78 2.08
C ALA A 80 -6.64 5.24 2.16
N ARG A 81 -6.98 4.64 3.31
CA ARG A 81 -7.04 3.17 3.47
C ARG A 81 -8.03 2.52 2.49
N VAL A 82 -9.24 3.09 2.34
CA VAL A 82 -10.24 2.59 1.38
C VAL A 82 -9.69 2.60 -0.06
N HIS A 83 -8.87 3.59 -0.42
CA HIS A 83 -8.25 3.66 -1.74
C HIS A 83 -7.21 2.55 -1.98
N ILE A 84 -6.43 2.22 -0.96
CA ILE A 84 -5.48 1.09 -0.98
C ILE A 84 -6.25 -0.23 -1.13
N GLU A 85 -7.29 -0.44 -0.32
CA GLU A 85 -8.11 -1.66 -0.35
C GLU A 85 -8.79 -1.88 -1.70
N ARG A 86 -9.33 -0.81 -2.31
CA ARG A 86 -9.90 -0.87 -3.68
C ARG A 86 -8.85 -1.23 -4.74
N SER A 87 -7.63 -0.72 -4.61
CA SER A 87 -6.53 -1.04 -5.54
C SER A 87 -6.17 -2.53 -5.46
N ILE A 88 -6.02 -3.05 -4.23
CA ILE A 88 -5.76 -4.47 -3.97
C ILE A 88 -6.93 -5.33 -4.47
N GLN A 89 -8.18 -4.88 -4.26
CA GLN A 89 -9.36 -5.59 -4.75
C GLN A 89 -9.32 -5.73 -6.28
N ARG A 90 -9.00 -4.66 -7.02
CA ARG A 90 -8.90 -4.71 -8.48
C ARG A 90 -7.84 -5.70 -8.96
N ILE A 91 -6.66 -5.74 -8.33
CA ILE A 91 -5.64 -6.77 -8.62
C ILE A 91 -6.22 -8.17 -8.41
N LYS A 92 -6.92 -8.41 -7.28
CA LYS A 92 -7.52 -9.71 -6.96
C LYS A 92 -8.63 -10.14 -7.92
N LEU A 93 -9.32 -9.21 -8.58
CA LEU A 93 -10.39 -9.53 -9.55
C LEU A 93 -9.88 -10.29 -10.79
N PHE A 94 -8.62 -10.12 -11.18
CA PHE A 94 -8.01 -10.85 -12.29
C PHE A 94 -7.88 -12.35 -12.01
N LYS A 95 -7.86 -12.75 -10.73
CA LYS A 95 -7.74 -14.15 -10.29
C LYS A 95 -6.52 -14.91 -10.86
N VAL A 96 -5.51 -14.21 -11.38
CA VAL A 96 -4.29 -14.80 -11.97
C VAL A 96 -3.55 -15.68 -10.95
N PHE A 97 -3.51 -15.22 -9.70
CA PHE A 97 -2.87 -15.94 -8.58
C PHE A 97 -3.88 -16.73 -7.73
N LYS A 98 -5.09 -16.98 -8.25
CA LYS A 98 -6.12 -17.75 -7.53
C LYS A 98 -5.87 -19.24 -7.72
N GLY A 99 -5.13 -19.83 -6.79
CA GLY A 99 -4.84 -21.26 -6.74
C GLY A 99 -3.37 -21.58 -6.99
N PRO A 100 -3.02 -22.88 -7.11
CA PRO A 100 -1.64 -23.29 -7.35
C PRO A 100 -1.18 -22.85 -8.75
N ILE A 101 0.03 -22.30 -8.82
CA ILE A 101 0.68 -21.90 -10.06
C ILE A 101 1.57 -23.06 -10.52
N GLY A 102 1.42 -23.46 -11.79
CA GLY A 102 2.26 -24.49 -12.38
C GLY A 102 3.73 -24.08 -12.39
N GLN A 103 4.64 -25.03 -12.17
CA GLN A 103 6.08 -24.75 -12.13
C GLN A 103 6.61 -24.02 -13.38
N ASN A 104 6.04 -24.33 -14.55
CA ASN A 104 6.38 -23.69 -15.83
C ASN A 104 6.06 -22.19 -15.86
N LEU A 105 5.14 -21.72 -15.02
CA LEU A 105 4.74 -20.31 -14.93
C LEU A 105 5.52 -19.55 -13.85
N LEU A 106 6.23 -20.26 -12.96
CA LEU A 106 6.96 -19.67 -11.86
C LEU A 106 7.98 -18.60 -12.31
N PRO A 107 8.73 -18.77 -13.42
CA PRO A 107 9.66 -17.75 -13.90
C PRO A 107 8.99 -16.43 -14.34
N TYR A 108 7.69 -16.46 -14.63
CA TYR A 108 6.93 -15.33 -15.16
C TYR A 108 6.06 -14.63 -14.12
N VAL A 109 6.07 -15.09 -12.86
CA VAL A 109 5.20 -14.57 -11.78
C VAL A 109 5.39 -13.07 -11.56
N ASP A 110 6.63 -12.59 -11.59
CA ASP A 110 6.94 -11.17 -11.41
C ASP A 110 6.36 -10.34 -12.57
N ASP A 111 6.57 -10.78 -13.82
CA ASP A 111 6.03 -10.11 -15.01
C ASP A 111 4.50 -10.11 -15.01
N MET A 112 3.87 -11.21 -14.61
CA MET A 112 2.42 -11.31 -14.47
C MET A 112 1.90 -10.27 -13.46
N MET A 113 2.55 -10.10 -12.32
CA MET A 113 2.17 -9.09 -11.33
C MET A 113 2.31 -7.67 -11.88
N VAL A 114 3.40 -7.39 -12.61
CA VAL A 114 3.62 -6.09 -13.26
C VAL A 114 2.53 -5.79 -14.29
N ILE A 115 2.21 -6.76 -15.16
CA ILE A 115 1.17 -6.62 -16.17
C ILE A 115 -0.19 -6.37 -15.52
N VAL A 116 -0.57 -7.15 -14.50
CA VAL A 116 -1.84 -6.96 -13.78
C VAL A 116 -1.93 -5.57 -13.17
N ALA A 117 -0.87 -5.10 -12.50
CA ALA A 117 -0.85 -3.77 -11.91
C ALA A 117 -0.90 -2.65 -12.96
N ALA A 118 -0.23 -2.82 -14.11
CA ALA A 118 -0.30 -1.88 -15.23
C ALA A 118 -1.74 -1.78 -15.76
N VAL A 119 -2.42 -2.90 -15.98
CA VAL A 119 -3.83 -2.90 -16.40
C VAL A 119 -4.71 -2.23 -15.33
N VAL A 120 -4.50 -2.50 -14.04
CA VAL A 120 -5.24 -1.81 -12.96
C VAL A 120 -5.04 -0.29 -13.01
N ASN A 121 -3.82 0.18 -13.28
CA ASN A 121 -3.55 1.62 -13.42
C ASN A 121 -4.23 2.25 -14.64
N LEU A 122 -4.46 1.50 -15.72
CA LEU A 122 -5.14 1.97 -16.94
C LEU A 122 -6.67 1.94 -16.85
N THR A 123 -7.23 1.27 -15.83
CA THR A 123 -8.69 1.28 -15.59
C THR A 123 -9.13 2.59 -14.94
N ASN A 124 -10.43 2.92 -15.03
CA ASN A 124 -11.01 4.15 -14.46
C ASN A 124 -10.44 4.48 -13.07
N PRO A 125 -9.98 5.71 -12.82
CA PRO A 125 -9.38 6.10 -11.54
C PRO A 125 -10.20 5.65 -10.32
N ILE A 126 -9.50 5.17 -9.28
CA ILE A 126 -10.13 4.82 -7.99
C ILE A 126 -10.56 6.09 -7.23
N LEU A 127 -9.90 7.20 -7.53
CA LEU A 127 -10.15 8.54 -7.03
C LEU A 127 -10.87 9.34 -8.12
N HIS A 128 -11.92 10.08 -7.75
CA HIS A 128 -12.52 11.06 -8.65
C HIS A 128 -11.54 12.23 -8.86
N GLU A 129 -11.55 12.86 -10.04
CA GLU A 129 -10.60 13.92 -10.41
C GLU A 129 -10.61 15.10 -9.43
N ASP A 130 -11.76 15.38 -8.82
CA ASP A 130 -11.98 16.47 -7.85
C ASP A 130 -11.14 16.34 -6.57
N LYS A 131 -10.50 15.19 -6.32
CA LYS A 131 -9.64 14.97 -5.15
C LYS A 131 -8.16 15.32 -5.38
N PHE A 132 -7.76 15.61 -6.62
CA PHE A 132 -6.37 15.97 -6.94
C PHE A 132 -6.12 17.47 -7.02
N ILE A 133 -7.18 18.29 -6.95
CA ILE A 133 -7.07 19.75 -6.97
C ILE A 133 -6.92 20.27 -5.54
N HIS A 134 -5.71 20.18 -5.00
CA HIS A 134 -5.28 21.22 -4.08
C HIS A 134 -5.02 22.46 -4.94
N SER A 135 -6.02 23.35 -4.95
CA SER A 135 -5.94 24.71 -5.49
C SER A 135 -4.66 25.39 -5.01
N CYS A 136 -3.83 25.79 -5.98
CA CYS A 136 -2.85 26.87 -5.82
C CYS A 136 -3.55 28.16 -5.40
#